data_AF-A0A7C7U5Y1-F1
#
_entry.id   AF-A0A7C7U5Y1-F1
#
_cell.length_a   1.000
_cell.length_b   1.000
_cell.length_c   1.000
_cell.angle_alpha   90.00
_cell.angle_beta   90.00
_cell.angle_gamma   90.00
#
_symmetry.space_group_name_H-M   'P 1'
#
loop_
_entity.id
_entity.type
_entity.pdbx_description
1 polymer ?
#
loop_
_entity_poly.entity_id
_entity_poly.type
_entity_poly.pdbx_seq_one_letter_code
_entity_poly.pdbx_strand_id
1 'polypeptide(L)'
;VWYLERYHDIKISDATVYRVCRRHGMRRLPNRVGRRAVHTHRYEKQVPGHHVQVDVKFLTLKRKRGGPVRRYPYTAIDDATRVRALKIYKRHTQANAIDFIDYVVEKFPFRIKTIRTDRGHEFQALFHWHVADSGMEHVYIKPRTPQLNGKVERSHRTDKDEFYQLLTDKDDVDLEKKLAVWERFYNNDRPHGAHKGKTPYEVLREKLIKIVRLDS
;
A
#
# COMPACT_ATOMS: atom_id res chain seq x y z
N VAL A 1 3.50 10.67 16.33
CA VAL A 1 3.06 12.07 16.54
C VAL A 1 1.74 12.36 15.84
N TRP A 2 1.60 12.16 14.53
CA TRP A 2 0.36 12.45 13.80
C TRP A 2 -0.91 11.79 14.34
N TYR A 3 -0.82 10.55 14.81
CA TYR A 3 -1.97 9.86 15.44
C TYR A 3 -2.44 10.55 16.72
N LEU A 4 -1.50 10.96 17.58
CA LEU A 4 -1.78 11.67 18.83
C LEU A 4 -2.39 13.04 18.57
N GLU A 5 -1.86 13.75 17.59
CA GLU A 5 -2.41 15.05 17.19
C GLU A 5 -3.82 14.90 16.60
N ARG A 6 -4.04 13.93 15.70
CA ARG A 6 -5.31 13.75 15.00
C ARG A 6 -6.45 13.28 15.90
N TYR A 7 -6.19 12.31 16.77
CA TYR A 7 -7.24 11.61 17.53
C TYR A 7 -7.30 12.00 19.01
N HIS A 8 -6.27 12.69 19.51
CA HIS A 8 -6.19 13.06 20.91
C HIS A 8 -5.84 14.55 21.13
N ASP A 9 -5.69 15.34 20.05
CA ASP A 9 -5.26 16.74 20.09
C ASP A 9 -3.94 16.97 20.87
N ILE A 10 -3.10 15.92 20.93
CA ILE A 10 -1.81 15.98 21.63
C ILE A 10 -0.71 16.29 20.62
N LYS A 11 -0.22 17.53 20.68
CA LYS A 11 0.95 17.99 19.91
C LYS A 11 2.22 17.73 20.69
N ILE A 12 3.05 16.82 20.19
CA ILE A 12 4.26 16.38 20.87
C ILE A 12 5.36 16.05 19.86
N SER A 13 6.62 16.33 20.20
CA SER A 13 7.77 16.00 19.35
C SER A 13 8.06 14.49 19.32
N ASP A 14 8.62 13.99 18.22
CA ASP A 14 9.08 12.59 18.11
C ASP A 14 10.09 12.24 19.21
N ALA A 15 10.94 13.19 19.59
CA ALA A 15 11.92 13.01 20.66
C ALA A 15 11.26 12.83 22.03
N THR A 16 10.14 13.50 22.29
CA THR A 16 9.38 13.32 23.53
C THR A 16 8.65 11.98 23.53
N VAL A 17 8.00 11.59 22.43
CA VAL A 17 7.39 10.25 22.29
C VAL A 17 8.43 9.16 22.55
N TYR A 18 9.60 9.27 21.93
CA TYR A 18 10.71 8.33 22.14
C TYR A 18 11.17 8.26 23.60
N ARG A 19 11.31 9.40 24.28
CA ARG A 19 11.69 9.47 25.70
C ARG A 19 10.64 8.80 26.59
N VAL A 20 9.35 9.01 26.32
CA VAL A 20 8.24 8.38 27.06
C VAL A 20 8.26 6.86 26.85
N CYS A 21 8.31 6.37 25.61
CA CYS A 21 8.40 4.93 25.34
C CYS A 21 9.60 4.28 26.04
N ARG A 22 10.77 4.95 26.01
CA ARG A 22 11.96 4.50 26.73
C ARG A 22 11.77 4.41 28.23
N ARG A 23 11.14 5.42 28.83
CA ARG A 23 10.87 5.48 30.28
C ARG A 23 10.00 4.31 30.73
N HIS A 24 9.03 3.91 29.90
CA HIS A 24 8.14 2.78 30.17
C HIS A 24 8.69 1.43 29.71
N GLY A 25 9.99 1.33 29.39
CA GLY A 25 10.61 0.06 29.01
C GLY A 25 10.10 -0.55 27.71
N MET A 26 9.36 0.21 26.88
CA MET A 26 8.89 -0.29 25.58
C MET A 26 10.09 -0.51 24.66
N ARG A 27 10.34 -1.77 24.29
CA ARG A 27 11.40 -2.14 23.37
C ARG A 27 11.16 -1.49 22.01
N ARG A 28 12.20 -0.94 21.40
CA ARG A 28 12.14 -0.48 20.00
C ARG A 28 11.70 -1.63 19.11
N LEU A 29 10.83 -1.36 18.13
CA LEU A 29 10.71 -2.25 16.97
C LEU A 29 12.12 -2.50 16.41
N PRO A 30 12.47 -3.73 16.01
CA PRO A 30 13.82 -4.07 15.58
C PRO A 30 14.28 -3.12 14.47
N ASN A 31 15.27 -2.27 14.80
CA ASN A 31 15.90 -1.34 13.86
C ASN A 31 16.67 -2.16 12.81
N ARG A 32 16.06 -2.40 11.64
CA ARG A 32 16.73 -3.09 10.52
C ARG A 32 16.88 -2.22 9.28
N VAL A 33 17.07 -0.91 9.40
CA VAL A 33 17.52 -0.11 8.25
C VAL A 33 18.43 1.03 8.71
N GLY A 34 19.71 0.98 8.33
CA GLY A 34 20.58 2.16 8.39
C GLY A 34 19.98 3.26 7.53
N ARG A 35 19.80 4.46 8.10
CA ARG A 35 19.31 5.62 7.35
C ARG A 35 20.38 6.03 6.35
N ARG A 36 20.35 5.48 5.13
CA ARG A 36 20.96 6.18 3.99
C ARG A 36 20.08 7.39 3.71
N ALA A 37 20.61 8.58 3.96
CA ALA A 37 20.01 9.83 3.52
C ALA A 37 20.08 9.87 1.99
N VAL A 38 19.13 9.21 1.33
CA VAL A 38 18.93 9.42 -0.10
C VAL A 38 18.03 10.64 -0.22
N HIS A 39 18.65 11.79 -0.51
CA HIS A 39 17.93 12.96 -0.99
C HIS A 39 17.17 12.54 -2.26
N THR A 40 15.89 12.25 -2.11
CA THR A 40 15.02 11.85 -3.21
C THR A 40 14.05 12.99 -3.44
N HIS A 41 14.14 13.63 -4.61
CA HIS A 41 13.02 14.39 -5.14
C HIS A 41 11.89 13.39 -5.39
N ARG A 42 10.96 13.33 -4.44
CA ARG A 42 9.77 12.48 -4.56
C ARG A 42 8.82 13.17 -5.53
N TYR A 43 8.89 12.78 -6.79
CA TYR A 43 7.85 13.13 -7.75
C TYR A 43 6.55 12.46 -7.28
N GLU A 44 5.59 13.26 -6.84
CA GLU A 44 4.22 12.82 -6.60
C GLU A 44 3.39 13.29 -7.78
N LYS A 45 2.78 12.35 -8.51
CA LYS A 45 1.88 12.72 -9.59
C LYS A 45 0.71 13.51 -9.00
N GLN A 46 0.24 14.52 -9.71
CA GLN A 46 -0.80 15.41 -9.19
C GLN A 46 -2.20 14.83 -9.32
N VAL A 47 -2.42 13.97 -10.32
CA VAL A 47 -3.73 13.44 -10.70
C VAL A 47 -3.87 11.99 -10.22
N PRO A 48 -4.91 11.66 -9.42
CA PRO A 48 -5.24 10.28 -9.07
C PRO A 48 -5.42 9.43 -10.32
N GLY A 49 -4.96 8.17 -10.28
CA GLY A 49 -5.12 7.23 -11.39
C GLY A 49 -4.10 7.39 -12.52
N HIS A 50 -3.30 8.47 -12.56
CA HIS A 50 -2.25 8.60 -13.56
C HIS A 50 -1.26 7.44 -13.48
N HIS A 51 -0.87 7.03 -12.27
CA HIS A 51 -0.04 5.84 -12.08
C HIS A 51 -0.52 5.07 -10.86
N VAL A 52 -0.92 3.82 -11.08
CA VAL A 52 -1.19 2.85 -10.03
C VAL A 52 -0.09 1.80 -10.06
N GLN A 53 0.60 1.63 -8.94
CA GLN A 53 1.62 0.60 -8.80
C GLN A 53 0.99 -0.66 -8.22
N VAL A 54 1.28 -1.80 -8.84
CA VAL A 54 0.81 -3.13 -8.43
C VAL A 54 2.01 -4.01 -8.10
N ASP A 55 1.94 -4.70 -6.96
CA ASP A 55 2.98 -5.61 -6.50
C ASP A 55 2.35 -6.78 -5.71
N VAL A 56 3.08 -7.90 -5.67
CA VAL A 56 2.67 -9.13 -4.98
C VAL A 56 3.66 -9.45 -3.87
N LYS A 57 3.14 -9.85 -2.72
CA LYS A 57 3.96 -10.35 -1.61
C LYS A 57 3.79 -11.84 -1.43
N PHE A 58 4.85 -12.46 -0.93
CA PHE A 58 4.86 -13.88 -0.60
C PHE A 58 4.70 -14.02 0.91
N LEU A 59 3.53 -14.48 1.34
CA LEU A 59 3.18 -14.62 2.74
C LEU A 59 3.10 -16.10 3.12
N THR A 60 3.97 -16.54 4.01
CA THR A 60 3.89 -17.89 4.60
C THR A 60 3.21 -17.81 5.95
N LEU A 61 2.03 -18.40 6.04
CA LEU A 61 1.22 -18.50 7.24
C LEU A 61 1.57 -19.79 7.98
N LYS A 62 1.88 -19.67 9.28
CA LYS A 62 1.98 -20.81 10.18
C LYS A 62 0.60 -21.07 10.77
N ARG A 63 0.05 -22.26 10.54
CA ARG A 63 -1.27 -22.63 11.06
C ARG A 63 -1.10 -23.36 12.40
N LYS A 64 -2.10 -23.23 13.27
CA LYS A 64 -2.15 -23.99 14.54
C LYS A 64 -2.26 -25.49 14.30
N ARG A 65 -2.93 -25.89 13.20
CA ARG A 65 -3.06 -27.29 12.76
C ARG A 65 -2.66 -27.39 11.28
N GLY A 66 -1.87 -28.40 10.93
CA GLY A 66 -1.38 -28.64 9.57
C GLY A 66 -0.08 -27.90 9.22
N GLY A 67 0.38 -28.10 7.98
CA GLY A 67 1.62 -27.50 7.48
C GLY A 67 1.53 -26.00 7.20
N PRO A 68 2.67 -25.34 6.92
CA PRO A 68 2.69 -23.94 6.51
C PRO A 68 1.94 -23.74 5.20
N VAL A 69 1.23 -22.63 5.08
CA VAL A 69 0.40 -22.31 3.92
C VAL A 69 0.86 -21.01 3.30
N ARG A 70 1.10 -21.03 1.99
CA ARG A 70 1.49 -19.83 1.23
C ARG A 70 0.25 -19.08 0.74
N ARG A 71 0.28 -17.77 0.89
CA ARG A 71 -0.69 -16.83 0.32
C ARG A 71 0.04 -15.72 -0.39
N TYR A 72 -0.67 -15.10 -1.33
CA TYR A 72 -0.15 -14.09 -2.22
C TYR A 72 -1.04 -12.84 -2.09
N PRO A 73 -0.74 -11.92 -1.17
CA PRO A 73 -1.40 -10.63 -1.11
C PRO A 73 -0.93 -9.77 -2.29
N TYR A 74 -1.90 -9.27 -3.05
CA TYR A 74 -1.72 -8.30 -4.11
C TYR A 74 -2.09 -6.94 -3.56
N THR A 75 -1.27 -5.95 -3.90
CA THR A 75 -1.46 -4.56 -3.49
C THR A 75 -1.43 -3.68 -4.71
N ALA A 76 -2.47 -2.86 -4.89
CA ALA A 76 -2.46 -1.72 -5.80
C ALA A 76 -2.41 -0.45 -4.96
N ILE A 77 -1.57 0.51 -5.34
CA ILE A 77 -1.48 1.81 -4.68
C ILE A 77 -1.38 2.93 -5.71
N ASP A 78 -2.23 3.95 -5.56
CA ASP A 78 -2.17 5.15 -6.38
C ASP A 78 -0.99 6.05 -5.96
N ASP A 79 -0.21 6.49 -6.94
CA ASP A 79 1.00 7.28 -6.71
C ASP A 79 0.72 8.67 -6.09
N ALA A 80 -0.42 9.26 -6.45
CA ALA A 80 -0.81 10.63 -6.13
C ALA A 80 -1.45 10.78 -4.74
N THR A 81 -2.21 9.77 -4.31
CA THR A 81 -3.06 9.82 -3.10
C THR A 81 -2.68 8.78 -2.05
N ARG A 82 -1.96 7.73 -2.46
CA ARG A 82 -1.68 6.53 -1.65
C ARG A 82 -2.91 5.72 -1.26
N VAL A 83 -4.06 5.98 -1.87
CA VAL A 83 -5.20 5.07 -1.73
C VAL A 83 -4.80 3.73 -2.31
N ARG A 84 -5.18 2.66 -1.61
CA ARG A 84 -4.81 1.30 -1.97
C ARG A 84 -6.00 0.37 -2.06
N ALA A 85 -5.80 -0.69 -2.82
CA ALA A 85 -6.66 -1.87 -2.85
C ALA A 85 -5.82 -3.11 -2.52
N LEU A 86 -6.36 -4.00 -1.69
CA LEU A 86 -5.71 -5.23 -1.26
C LEU A 86 -6.63 -6.41 -1.55
N LYS A 87 -6.05 -7.49 -2.08
CA LYS A 87 -6.73 -8.78 -2.23
C LYS A 87 -5.71 -9.89 -2.04
N ILE A 88 -6.13 -11.04 -1.52
CA ILE A 88 -5.23 -12.16 -1.22
C ILE A 88 -5.66 -13.40 -1.97
N TYR A 89 -4.68 -14.11 -2.53
CA TYR A 89 -4.93 -15.30 -3.34
C TYR A 89 -4.18 -16.51 -2.80
N LYS A 90 -4.73 -17.69 -3.12
CA LYS A 90 -4.13 -18.98 -2.80
C LYS A 90 -3.02 -19.39 -3.77
N ARG A 91 -3.00 -18.81 -4.98
CA ARG A 91 -2.03 -19.10 -6.05
C ARG A 91 -1.44 -17.82 -6.62
N HIS A 92 -0.27 -17.92 -7.25
CA HIS A 92 0.45 -16.83 -7.88
C HIS A 92 0.49 -17.05 -9.39
N THR A 93 -0.51 -16.51 -10.09
CA THR A 93 -0.79 -16.80 -11.51
C THR A 93 -1.22 -15.53 -12.24
N GLN A 94 -1.06 -15.51 -13.57
CA GLN A 94 -1.55 -14.39 -14.40
C GLN A 94 -3.06 -14.20 -14.29
N ALA A 95 -3.84 -15.28 -14.18
CA ALA A 95 -5.29 -15.21 -13.98
C ALA A 95 -5.68 -14.46 -12.68
N ASN A 96 -4.94 -14.68 -11.58
CA ASN A 96 -5.19 -13.96 -10.33
C ASN A 96 -4.74 -12.50 -10.43
N ALA A 97 -3.69 -12.19 -11.19
CA ALA A 97 -3.27 -10.82 -11.45
C ALA A 97 -4.32 -10.05 -12.27
N ILE A 98 -4.91 -10.70 -13.27
CA ILE A 98 -6.02 -10.15 -14.09
C ILE A 98 -7.24 -9.87 -13.20
N ASP A 99 -7.72 -10.87 -12.45
CA ASP A 99 -8.84 -10.70 -11.51
C ASP A 99 -8.56 -9.60 -10.47
N PHE A 100 -7.30 -9.43 -10.07
CA PHE A 100 -6.92 -8.35 -9.17
C PHE A 100 -7.04 -6.97 -9.82
N ILE A 101 -6.66 -6.81 -11.09
CA ILE A 101 -6.79 -5.53 -11.79
C ILE A 101 -8.26 -5.17 -12.01
N ASP A 102 -9.10 -6.14 -12.38
CA ASP A 102 -10.53 -5.91 -12.53
C ASP A 102 -11.14 -5.41 -11.21
N TYR A 103 -10.77 -6.06 -10.11
CA TYR A 103 -11.13 -5.62 -8.77
C TYR A 103 -10.64 -4.19 -8.45
N VAL A 104 -9.42 -3.83 -8.85
CA VAL A 104 -8.86 -2.48 -8.62
C VAL A 104 -9.61 -1.42 -9.43
N VAL A 105 -9.92 -1.72 -10.69
CA VAL A 105 -10.68 -0.82 -11.59
C VAL A 105 -12.08 -0.56 -11.05
N GLU A 106 -12.77 -1.61 -10.56
CA GLU A 106 -14.08 -1.47 -9.94
C GLU A 106 -14.03 -0.65 -8.64
N LYS A 107 -12.98 -0.86 -7.84
CA LYS A 107 -12.86 -0.27 -6.51
C LYS A 107 -12.44 1.20 -6.50
N PHE A 108 -11.59 1.61 -7.44
CA PHE A 108 -11.07 2.98 -7.45
C PHE A 108 -12.08 3.94 -8.08
N PRO A 109 -12.40 5.08 -7.43
CA PRO A 109 -13.41 6.02 -7.91
C PRO A 109 -12.87 6.96 -9.02
N PHE A 110 -11.88 6.50 -9.79
CA PHE A 110 -11.22 7.27 -10.84
C PHE A 110 -10.69 6.35 -11.93
N ARG A 111 -10.58 6.88 -13.15
CA ARG A 111 -9.96 6.16 -14.26
C ARG A 111 -8.47 5.99 -14.03
N ILE A 112 -7.98 4.78 -14.27
CA ILE A 112 -6.56 4.46 -14.20
C ILE A 112 -5.98 4.62 -15.60
N LYS A 113 -4.87 5.36 -15.73
CA LYS A 113 -4.16 5.53 -17.00
C LYS A 113 -3.07 4.48 -17.18
N THR A 114 -2.28 4.25 -16.14
CA THR A 114 -1.10 3.40 -16.23
C THR A 114 -0.99 2.48 -15.02
N ILE A 115 -0.93 1.18 -15.29
CA ILE A 115 -0.57 0.14 -14.32
C ILE A 115 0.93 -0.10 -14.38
N ARG A 116 1.60 -0.02 -13.23
CA ARG A 116 3.03 -0.26 -13.10
C ARG A 116 3.33 -1.47 -12.23
N THR A 117 4.06 -2.44 -12.76
CA THR A 117 4.38 -3.72 -12.10
C THR A 117 5.88 -4.01 -12.15
N ASP A 118 6.35 -4.99 -11.39
CA ASP A 118 7.66 -5.57 -11.64
C ASP A 118 7.62 -6.57 -12.83
N ARG A 119 8.73 -7.26 -13.09
CA ARG A 119 8.80 -8.26 -14.17
C ARG A 119 8.36 -9.66 -13.72
N GLY A 120 7.51 -9.77 -12.70
CA GLY A 120 6.97 -11.04 -12.21
C GLY A 120 6.27 -11.84 -13.30
N HIS A 121 6.25 -13.18 -13.18
CA HIS A 121 5.66 -14.07 -14.18
C HIS A 121 4.14 -13.88 -14.31
N GLU A 122 3.51 -13.39 -13.26
CA GLU A 122 2.09 -13.02 -13.19
C GLU A 122 1.75 -11.76 -14.00
N PHE A 123 2.75 -10.95 -14.35
CA PHE A 123 2.60 -9.68 -15.09
C PHE A 123 3.15 -9.77 -16.52
N GLN A 124 3.16 -10.96 -17.12
CA GLN A 124 3.64 -11.15 -18.50
C GLN A 124 2.52 -10.93 -19.53
N ALA A 125 2.61 -11.59 -20.69
CA ALA A 125 1.84 -11.28 -21.88
C ALA A 125 0.32 -11.22 -21.65
N LEU A 126 -0.32 -12.24 -21.07
CA LEU A 126 -1.79 -12.24 -20.92
C LEU A 126 -2.27 -11.08 -20.05
N PHE A 127 -1.54 -10.82 -18.95
CA PHE A 127 -1.82 -9.67 -18.10
C PHE A 127 -1.63 -8.35 -18.84
N HIS A 128 -0.54 -8.22 -19.60
CA HIS A 128 -0.26 -7.02 -20.38
C HIS A 128 -1.37 -6.72 -21.40
N TRP A 129 -1.81 -7.72 -22.14
CA TRP A 129 -2.91 -7.59 -23.10
C TRP A 129 -4.22 -7.22 -22.41
N HIS A 130 -4.56 -7.87 -21.30
CA HIS A 130 -5.77 -7.54 -20.54
C HIS A 130 -5.81 -6.07 -20.07
N VAL A 131 -4.68 -5.56 -19.57
CA VAL A 131 -4.56 -4.15 -19.15
C VAL A 131 -4.72 -3.21 -20.36
N ALA A 132 -4.11 -3.55 -21.49
CA ALA A 132 -4.21 -2.78 -22.74
C ALA A 132 -5.66 -2.77 -23.29
N ASP A 133 -6.33 -3.91 -23.31
CA ASP A 133 -7.71 -4.07 -23.77
C ASP A 133 -8.70 -3.29 -22.89
N SER A 134 -8.36 -3.13 -21.60
CA SER A 134 -9.10 -2.29 -20.64
C SER A 134 -8.84 -0.79 -20.83
N GLY A 135 -8.09 -0.38 -21.86
CA GLY A 135 -7.76 1.01 -22.16
C GLY A 135 -6.68 1.62 -21.27
N MET A 136 -5.88 0.79 -20.60
CA MET A 136 -4.81 1.24 -19.70
C MET A 136 -3.43 0.88 -20.26
N GLU A 137 -2.42 1.69 -19.95
CA GLU A 137 -1.03 1.37 -20.27
C GLU A 137 -0.43 0.43 -19.21
N HIS A 138 0.22 -0.65 -19.63
CA HIS A 138 1.02 -1.48 -18.74
C HIS A 138 2.51 -1.18 -18.89
N VAL A 139 3.16 -0.75 -17.81
CA VAL A 139 4.59 -0.42 -17.80
C VAL A 139 5.36 -1.18 -16.72
N TYR A 140 6.50 -1.75 -17.08
CA TYR A 140 7.39 -2.35 -16.09
C TYR A 140 8.18 -1.29 -15.31
N ILE A 141 8.43 -1.57 -14.04
CA ILE A 141 9.36 -0.83 -13.21
C ILE A 141 10.76 -0.93 -13.86
N LYS A 142 11.36 0.23 -14.12
CA LYS A 142 12.74 0.31 -14.60
C LYS A 142 13.70 -0.26 -13.54
N PRO A 143 14.59 -1.20 -13.90
CA PRO A 143 15.62 -1.68 -12.97
C PRO A 143 16.44 -0.51 -12.41
N ARG A 144 16.82 -0.59 -11.13
CA ARG A 144 17.67 0.41 -10.45
C ARG A 144 17.07 1.82 -10.39
N THR A 145 15.76 1.92 -10.11
CA THR A 145 15.09 3.21 -9.87
C THR A 145 14.55 3.33 -8.43
N PRO A 146 15.43 3.51 -7.40
CA PRO A 146 15.03 3.50 -5.99
C PRO A 146 13.97 4.55 -5.65
N GLN A 147 13.93 5.67 -6.38
CA GLN A 147 12.96 6.73 -6.12
C GLN A 147 11.52 6.29 -6.43
N LEU A 148 11.33 5.46 -7.47
CA LEU A 148 10.02 4.93 -7.85
C LEU A 148 9.57 3.80 -6.91
N ASN A 149 10.51 2.98 -6.45
CA ASN A 149 10.20 1.82 -5.59
C ASN A 149 9.98 2.19 -4.13
N GLY A 150 10.54 3.31 -3.65
CA GLY A 150 10.50 3.69 -2.24
C GLY A 150 9.08 3.89 -1.68
N LYS A 151 8.09 4.16 -2.54
CA LYS A 151 6.67 4.31 -2.14
C LYS A 151 6.07 2.96 -1.77
N VAL A 152 6.19 1.97 -2.66
CA VAL A 152 5.69 0.61 -2.44
C VAL A 152 6.51 -0.14 -1.38
N GLU A 153 7.83 0.00 -1.37
CA GLU A 153 8.68 -0.58 -0.32
C GLU A 153 8.28 -0.08 1.08
N ARG A 154 7.91 1.21 1.19
CA ARG A 154 7.40 1.75 2.45
C ARG A 154 6.02 1.20 2.79
N SER A 155 5.12 1.08 1.82
CA SER A 155 3.78 0.49 2.04
C SER A 155 3.90 -0.94 2.57
N HIS A 156 4.71 -1.77 1.93
CA HIS A 156 4.91 -3.16 2.37
C HIS A 156 5.56 -3.28 3.73
N ARG A 157 6.44 -2.34 4.08
CA ARG A 157 7.00 -2.28 5.42
C ARG A 157 5.93 -1.95 6.45
N THR A 158 5.07 -0.99 6.16
CA THR A 158 3.89 -0.69 6.99
C THR A 158 3.00 -1.91 7.15
N ASP A 159 2.68 -2.64 6.08
CA ASP A 159 1.88 -3.87 6.19
C ASP A 159 2.55 -4.94 7.03
N LYS A 160 3.86 -5.09 6.89
CA LYS A 160 4.64 -6.05 7.67
C LYS A 160 4.64 -5.68 9.17
N ASP A 161 4.90 -4.42 9.48
CA ASP A 161 5.15 -3.97 10.85
C ASP A 161 3.86 -3.70 11.63
N GLU A 162 2.82 -3.20 10.96
CA GLU A 162 1.57 -2.76 11.61
C GLU A 162 0.43 -3.76 11.45
N PHE A 163 0.52 -4.72 10.51
CA PHE A 163 -0.54 -5.71 10.29
C PHE A 163 -0.04 -7.15 10.46
N TYR A 164 0.82 -7.64 9.55
CA TYR A 164 1.19 -9.05 9.53
C TYR A 164 1.94 -9.54 10.77
N GLN A 165 2.69 -8.66 11.46
CA GLN A 165 3.36 -8.98 12.73
C GLN A 165 2.39 -9.14 13.89
N LEU A 166 1.21 -8.50 13.85
CA LEU A 166 0.21 -8.55 14.92
C LEU A 166 -0.76 -9.73 14.79
N LEU A 167 -0.70 -10.46 13.67
CA LEU A 167 -1.54 -11.64 13.45
C LEU A 167 -1.08 -12.80 14.35
N THR A 168 -1.86 -13.06 15.41
CA THR A 168 -1.68 -14.19 16.33
C THR A 168 -2.11 -15.52 15.71
N ASP A 169 -3.23 -15.51 14.98
CA ASP A 169 -3.79 -16.65 14.25
C ASP A 169 -3.96 -16.33 12.77
N LYS A 170 -3.58 -17.29 11.92
CA LYS A 170 -3.40 -17.12 10.47
C LYS A 170 -4.23 -18.10 9.64
N ASP A 171 -5.44 -18.42 10.11
CA ASP A 171 -6.41 -19.15 9.30
C ASP A 171 -6.99 -18.24 8.21
N ASP A 172 -7.31 -18.85 7.07
CA ASP A 172 -7.45 -18.16 5.79
C ASP A 172 -8.69 -17.25 5.70
N VAL A 173 -9.82 -17.74 6.22
CA VAL A 173 -11.11 -17.02 6.21
C VAL A 173 -11.04 -15.74 7.05
N ASP A 174 -10.28 -15.78 8.14
CA ASP A 174 -10.10 -14.62 9.02
C ASP A 174 -9.09 -13.63 8.42
N LEU A 175 -8.12 -14.12 7.65
CA LEU A 175 -7.11 -13.26 7.01
C LEU A 175 -7.72 -12.31 5.97
N GLU A 176 -8.64 -12.79 5.13
CA GLU A 176 -9.34 -11.93 4.14
C GLU A 176 -10.13 -10.82 4.84
N LYS A 177 -10.91 -11.15 5.88
CA LYS A 177 -11.68 -10.17 6.66
C LYS A 177 -10.78 -9.16 7.36
N LYS A 178 -9.71 -9.63 8.02
CA LYS A 178 -8.71 -8.78 8.67
C LYS A 178 -8.00 -7.87 7.66
N LEU A 179 -7.71 -8.37 6.47
CA LEU A 179 -7.09 -7.58 5.39
C LEU A 179 -8.03 -6.46 4.92
N ALA A 180 -9.33 -6.73 4.78
CA ALA A 180 -10.33 -5.72 4.43
C ALA A 180 -10.44 -4.63 5.50
N VAL A 181 -10.45 -5.00 6.80
CA VAL A 181 -10.43 -4.04 7.91
C VAL A 181 -9.15 -3.22 7.91
N TRP A 182 -8.00 -3.85 7.67
CA TRP A 182 -6.71 -3.18 7.56
C TRP A 182 -6.66 -2.20 6.39
N GLU A 183 -7.22 -2.57 5.24
CA GLU A 183 -7.31 -1.68 4.10
C GLU A 183 -8.17 -0.46 4.40
N ARG A 184 -9.35 -0.66 5.00
CA ARG A 184 -10.24 0.42 5.41
C ARG A 184 -9.56 1.38 6.38
N PHE A 185 -8.93 0.84 7.43
CA PHE A 185 -8.18 1.65 8.39
C PHE A 185 -7.08 2.47 7.71
N TYR A 186 -6.27 1.84 6.85
CA TYR A 186 -5.20 2.53 6.14
C TYR A 186 -5.71 3.67 5.26
N ASN A 187 -6.77 3.42 4.49
CA ASN A 187 -7.30 4.41 3.56
C ASN A 187 -8.00 5.57 4.29
N ASN A 188 -8.72 5.29 5.38
CA ASN A 188 -9.64 6.25 5.98
C ASN A 188 -9.15 6.87 7.29
N ASP A 189 -8.37 6.15 8.08
CA ASP A 189 -8.06 6.50 9.48
C ASP A 189 -6.55 6.66 9.73
N ARG A 190 -5.71 5.93 9.00
CA ARG A 190 -4.27 5.96 9.24
C ARG A 190 -3.70 7.32 8.83
N PRO A 191 -3.06 8.07 9.75
CA PRO A 191 -2.44 9.35 9.40
C PRO A 191 -1.11 9.13 8.67
N HIS A 192 -0.91 9.81 7.55
CA HIS A 192 0.28 9.65 6.73
C HIS A 192 1.20 10.86 6.82
N GLY A 193 2.45 10.64 7.28
CA GLY A 193 3.45 11.71 7.34
C GLY A 193 3.78 12.34 5.97
N ALA A 194 3.63 11.58 4.88
CA ALA A 194 3.75 12.11 3.52
C ALA A 194 2.67 13.14 3.17
N HIS A 195 1.53 13.10 3.86
CA HIS A 195 0.38 13.98 3.64
C HIS A 195 0.12 14.88 4.85
N LYS A 196 1.17 15.16 5.64
CA LYS A 196 1.08 16.02 6.84
C LYS A 196 -0.03 15.58 7.80
N GLY A 197 -0.18 14.26 8.00
CA GLY A 197 -1.16 13.68 8.91
C GLY A 197 -2.54 13.40 8.30
N LYS A 198 -2.81 13.84 7.06
CA LYS A 198 -4.02 13.45 6.33
C LYS A 198 -4.00 11.96 5.96
N THR A 199 -5.17 11.38 5.81
CA THR A 199 -5.34 10.00 5.34
C THR A 199 -5.34 9.95 3.81
N PRO A 200 -5.03 8.80 3.20
CA PRO A 200 -5.09 8.64 1.75
C PRO A 200 -6.42 9.09 1.13
N TYR A 201 -7.54 8.76 1.78
CA TYR A 201 -8.87 9.10 1.28
C TYR A 201 -9.18 10.60 1.38
N GLU A 202 -8.66 11.30 2.40
CA GLU A 202 -8.75 12.77 2.46
C GLU A 202 -8.01 13.42 1.29
N VAL A 203 -6.79 12.96 1.02
CA VAL A 203 -5.98 13.46 -0.11
C VAL A 203 -6.66 13.16 -1.45
N LEU A 204 -7.25 11.97 -1.58
CA LEU A 204 -8.04 11.61 -2.75
C LEU A 204 -9.21 12.58 -2.94
N ARG A 205 -10.03 12.80 -1.92
CA ARG A 205 -11.18 13.73 -1.99
C ARG A 205 -10.74 15.14 -2.39
N GLU A 206 -9.68 15.65 -1.78
CA GLU A 206 -9.14 16.97 -2.11
C GLU A 206 -8.69 17.09 -3.56
N LYS A 207 -8.08 16.03 -4.11
CA LYS A 207 -7.62 16.01 -5.51
C LYS A 207 -8.78 15.86 -6.49
N LEU A 208 -9.77 15.02 -6.19
CA LEU A 208 -10.96 14.86 -7.04
C LEU A 208 -11.78 16.16 -7.11
N ILE A 209 -11.99 16.85 -5.99
CA ILE A 209 -12.69 18.15 -5.98
C ILE A 209 -11.96 19.19 -6.83
N LYS A 210 -10.62 19.21 -6.77
CA LYS A 210 -9.81 20.14 -7.58
C LYS A 210 -9.95 19.87 -9.08
N ILE A 211 -10.06 18.61 -9.49
CA ILE A 211 -10.23 18.25 -10.91
C ILE A 211 -11.59 18.75 -11.41
N VAL A 212 -12.67 18.45 -10.67
CA VAL A 212 -14.03 18.89 -11.05
C VAL A 212 -14.12 20.41 -11.20
N ARG A 213 -13.44 21.17 -10.33
CA ARG A 213 -13.42 22.65 -10.39
C ARG A 213 -12.58 23.24 -11.52
N LEU A 214 -11.67 22.47 -12.11
CA LEU A 214 -10.86 22.90 -13.26
C LEU A 214 -11.58 22.63 -14.59
N ASP A 215 -12.52 21.68 -14.59
CA ASP A 215 -13.31 21.30 -15.76
C ASP A 215 -14.66 22.04 -15.84
N SER A 216 -14.96 22.92 -14.87
CA SER A 216 -16.18 23.75 -14.74
C SER A 216 -15.91 25.22 -14.99
#